data_AF-A0A519V6P6-F1
#
_entry.id   AF-A0A519V6P6-F1
#
_cell.length_a   1.000
_cell.length_b   1.000
_cell.length_c   1.000
_cell.angle_alpha   90.00
_cell.angle_beta   90.00
_cell.angle_gamma   90.00
#
_symmetry.space_group_name_H-M   'P 1'
#
loop_
_entity.id
_entity.type
_entity.pdbx_description
1 polymer ?
#
loop_
_entity_poly.entity_id
_entity_poly.type
_entity_poly.pdbx_seq_one_letter_code
_entity_poly.pdbx_strand_id
1 'polypeptide(L)' 'MAENLFITADTKAARYAELLPQIEALTSAEPDLTANLANTAAALRQAFGFFWVGFYLV' A
#
# COMPACT_ATOMS: atom_id res chain seq x y z
N MET A 1 -3.42 -6.93 10.55
CA MET A 1 -3.97 -6.39 9.28
C MET A 1 -4.62 -5.06 9.59
N ALA A 2 -4.23 -3.97 8.92
CA ALA A 2 -5.03 -2.75 8.94
C ALA A 2 -6.27 -2.99 8.08
N GLU A 3 -7.46 -2.86 8.67
CA GLU A 3 -8.71 -3.27 8.01
C GLU A 3 -9.20 -2.23 6.99
N ASN A 4 -8.73 -0.98 7.03
CA ASN A 4 -9.11 0.08 6.09
C ASN A 4 -7.95 1.06 5.83
N LEU A 5 -7.83 1.52 4.58
CA LEU A 5 -6.96 2.64 4.21
C LEU A 5 -7.74 3.96 4.23
N PHE A 6 -7.14 5.00 4.78
CA PHE A 6 -7.70 6.34 4.85
C PHE A 6 -7.02 7.22 3.80
N ILE A 7 -7.71 7.43 2.67
CA ILE A 7 -7.23 8.25 1.56
C ILE A 7 -8.23 9.37 1.32
N THR A 8 -7.82 10.61 1.56
CA THR A 8 -8.64 11.82 1.40
C THR A 8 -8.08 12.79 0.37
N ALA A 9 -6.83 12.60 -0.04
CA ALA A 9 -6.14 13.49 -0.95
C ALA A 9 -6.64 13.42 -2.42
N ASP A 10 -6.84 14.60 -3.01
CA ASP A 10 -7.19 14.78 -4.42
C ASP A 10 -5.98 14.88 -5.36
N THR A 11 -4.80 15.22 -4.84
CA THR A 11 -3.57 15.26 -5.64
C THR A 11 -2.79 13.96 -5.51
N LYS A 12 -2.14 13.54 -6.60
CA LYS A 12 -1.29 12.33 -6.60
C LYS A 12 -0.20 12.40 -5.53
N ALA A 13 0.45 13.56 -5.37
CA ALA A 13 1.51 13.76 -4.40
C ALA A 13 1.01 13.65 -2.95
N ALA A 14 -0.09 14.34 -2.60
CA ALA A 14 -0.68 14.25 -1.27
C ALA A 14 -1.19 12.83 -0.97
N ARG A 15 -1.73 12.12 -1.97
CA ARG A 15 -2.15 10.72 -1.83
C ARG A 15 -1.00 9.78 -1.48
N TYR A 16 0.17 9.95 -2.09
CA TYR A 16 1.35 9.20 -1.68
C TYR A 16 1.78 9.54 -0.25
N ALA A 17 1.71 10.82 0.14
CA ALA A 17 2.05 11.26 1.49
C ALA A 17 1.12 10.65 2.56
N GLU A 18 -0.18 10.53 2.27
CA GLU A 18 -1.14 9.84 3.14
C GLU A 18 -0.90 8.32 3.17
N LEU A 19 -0.58 7.71 2.03
CA LEU A 19 -0.50 6.25 1.88
C LEU A 19 0.76 5.65 2.51
N LEU A 20 1.91 6.31 2.39
CA LEU A 20 3.21 5.78 2.86
C LEU A 20 3.19 5.33 4.33
N PRO A 21 2.81 6.16 5.32
CA PRO A 21 2.82 5.74 6.72
C PRO A 21 1.84 4.59 7.01
N GLN A 22 0.77 4.46 6.20
CA GLN A 22 -0.20 3.36 6.34
C GLN A 22 0.39 2.04 5.81
N ILE A 23 1.17 2.07 4.73
CA ILE A 23 1.90 0.89 4.25
C ILE A 23 2.96 0.47 5.28
N GLU A 24 3.71 1.42 5.85
CA GLU A 24 4.70 1.12 6.91
C GLU A 24 4.05 0.47 8.14
N ALA A 25 2.92 1.00 8.59
CA ALA A 25 2.15 0.40 9.69
C ALA A 25 1.63 -1.00 9.35
N LEU A 26 1.26 -1.24 8.09
CA LEU A 26 0.76 -2.53 7.62
C LEU A 26 1.86 -3.60 7.52
N THR A 27 3.10 -3.21 7.19
CA THR A 27 4.19 -4.17 6.94
C THR A 27 5.18 -4.34 8.11
N SER A 28 5.30 -3.35 8.99
CA SER A 28 6.34 -3.34 10.04
C SER A 28 6.26 -4.47 11.07
N ALA A 29 5.07 -4.99 11.35
CA ALA A 29 4.86 -6.10 12.29
C ALA A 29 4.71 -7.47 11.61
N GLU A 30 4.80 -7.53 10.29
CA GLU A 30 4.60 -8.75 9.51
C GLU A 30 5.96 -9.28 9.01
N PRO A 31 6.43 -10.43 9.51
CA PRO A 31 7.70 -11.00 9.09
C PRO A 31 7.66 -11.65 7.70
N ASP A 32 6.49 -12.05 7.19
CA ASP A 32 6.37 -12.72 5.90
C ASP A 32 6.53 -11.74 4.73
N LEU A 33 7.55 -11.97 3.91
CA LEU A 33 7.83 -11.13 2.75
C LEU A 33 6.68 -11.14 1.75
N THR A 34 6.08 -12.30 1.47
CA THR A 34 5.00 -12.41 0.49
C THR A 34 3.75 -11.66 0.97
N ALA A 35 3.42 -11.72 2.26
CA ALA A 35 2.35 -10.95 2.87
C ALA A 35 2.59 -9.44 2.76
N ASN A 36 3.82 -8.99 3.03
CA ASN A 36 4.18 -7.58 2.89
C ASN A 36 4.08 -7.07 1.46
N LEU A 37 4.53 -7.86 0.48
CA LEU A 37 4.41 -7.52 -0.94
C LEU A 37 2.94 -7.50 -1.38
N ALA A 38 2.14 -8.49 -0.98
CA ALA A 38 0.71 -8.55 -1.29
C ALA A 38 -0.05 -7.35 -0.70
N ASN A 39 0.20 -7.05 0.58
CA ASN A 39 -0.39 -5.90 1.27
C ASN A 39 -0.01 -4.57 0.62
N THR A 40 1.26 -4.40 0.24
CA THR A 40 1.72 -3.19 -0.44
C THR A 40 1.07 -3.04 -1.82
N ALA A 41 0.99 -4.12 -2.62
CA ALA A 41 0.35 -4.09 -3.93
C ALA A 41 -1.15 -3.78 -3.83
N ALA A 42 -1.85 -4.38 -2.85
CA ALA A 42 -3.26 -4.12 -2.58
C ALA A 42 -3.48 -2.65 -2.19
N ALA A 43 -2.65 -2.10 -1.31
CA ALA A 43 -2.77 -0.73 -0.85
C ALA A 43 -2.59 0.28 -1.99
N LEU A 44 -1.60 0.06 -2.86
CA LEU A 44 -1.37 0.86 -4.06
C LEU A 44 -2.55 0.75 -5.06
N ARG A 45 -3.08 -0.46 -5.27
CA ARG A 45 -4.24 -0.68 -6.17
C ARG A 45 -5.48 0.05 -5.66
N GLN A 46 -5.77 -0.04 -4.35
CA GLN A 46 -6.91 0.61 -3.71
C GLN A 46 -6.78 2.13 -3.74
N ALA A 47 -5.59 2.68 -3.47
CA ALA A 47 -5.38 4.12 -3.44
C ALA A 47 -5.47 4.75 -4.84
N PHE A 48 -5.01 4.08 -5.89
CA PHE A 48 -4.83 4.72 -7.20
C PHE A 48 -5.67 4.15 -8.33
N GLY A 49 -6.28 2.97 -8.16
CA GLY A 49 -7.07 2.37 -9.22
C GLY A 49 -6.23 1.90 -10.44
N PHE A 50 -4.92 1.69 -10.28
CA PHE A 50 -4.04 1.20 -11.35
C PHE A 50 -4.51 -0.13 -11.94
N PHE A 51 -4.47 -0.31 -13.25
CA PHE A 51 -4.85 -1.57 -13.89
C PHE A 51 -4.08 -2.79 -13.32
N TRP A 52 -2.78 -2.61 -13.04
CA TRP A 52 -1.93 -3.65 -12.48
C TRP A 52 -0.93 -3.07 -11.48
N VAL A 53 -0.68 -3.80 -10.38
CA VAL A 53 0.34 -3.53 -9.38
C VAL A 53 0.92 -4.86 -8.91
N GLY A 54 2.24 -4.96 -8.82
CA GLY A 54 2.91 -6.15 -8.35
C GLY A 54 4.42 -5.98 -8.34
N PHE A 55 5.11 -7.05 -7.98
CA PHE A 55 6.56 -7.10 -7.82
C PHE A 55 7.12 -8.27 -8.62
N TYR A 56 8.33 -8.09 -9.14
CA TYR A 56 9.17 -9.17 -9.64
C TYR A 56 10.38 -9.24 -8.71
N LEU A 57 10.64 -10.41 -8.16
CA LEU A 57 11.82 -10.67 -7.32
C LEU A 57 12.90 -11.36 -8.16
N VAL A 58 14.16 -11.14 -7.80
CA VAL A 58 15.36 -11.75 -8.43
C VAL A 58 16.10 -12.56 -7.38
#